data_AF-A0A0S4LHW3-F1
#
_entry.id   AF-A0A0S4LHW3-F1
#
_cell.length_a   1.000
_cell.length_b   1.000
_cell.length_c   1.000
_cell.angle_alpha   90.00
_cell.angle_beta   90.00
_cell.angle_gamma   90.00
#
_symmetry.space_group_name_H-M   'P 1'
#
loop_
_entity.id
_entity.type
_entity.pdbx_description
1 polymer ?
#
loop_
_entity_poly.entity_id
_entity_poly.type
_entity_poly.pdbx_seq_one_letter_code
_entity_poly.pdbx_strand_id
1 'polypeptide(L)'
;MSRSSSDVRAFLQYLLVIQLEDKTPRRRARSALVQILMFRKRKTYVGAVLVVTFAISLGVSDVGAACVAEGEATKAEEVGLVLHLPPTCTQAERDAHSLRGERIVDALRKGHSVDLVGVIIQGDILFDRLTPQAIPQSSMTSELPSQGKPARSEEERRVPAGLRIRDSIVQGAVRHRSVSSTLRFEGPVDFQGSRFKEGVDLSWSVFQKAVDLSGAVFEKEAHFVQGQFVGPLACRETRFGPSTRFHRSAFRGSMDCTGALFDGMAEFLEVTGEQPVEFERSRFGLGTGFSGSHFKSRISFRDAIFSRETFFTFTIFTGEALFAGSQFLGSADFSHAEFRQQDDLAQARFDHPPLFTQAKRLAPPQPDGFLQTKNGQYVLTFGLLVAAALLVAYAIRLK
;
A
#
# COMPACT_ATOMS: atom_id res chain seq x y z
N MET A 1 10.95 57.23 23.57
CA MET A 1 9.94 58.06 24.28
C MET A 1 8.59 57.88 23.58
N SER A 2 7.44 58.11 24.26
CA SER A 2 6.04 58.18 23.71
C SER A 2 5.62 57.18 22.61
N ARG A 3 4.68 56.24 22.77
CA ARG A 3 3.59 56.02 23.74
C ARG A 3 2.45 57.07 23.73
N SER A 4 1.41 56.85 22.90
CA SER A 4 -0.05 56.94 23.18
C SER A 4 -0.81 56.50 21.92
N SER A 5 -1.98 55.83 21.87
CA SER A 5 -3.06 55.53 22.83
C SER A 5 -4.10 56.65 23.05
N SER A 6 -5.22 56.58 22.30
CA SER A 6 -6.64 56.78 22.70
C SER A 6 -7.52 56.65 21.44
N ASP A 7 -8.62 55.88 21.31
CA ASP A 7 -9.77 55.49 22.18
C ASP A 7 -11.03 56.37 21.92
N VAL A 8 -12.22 55.98 22.43
CA VAL A 8 -13.56 56.62 22.34
C VAL A 8 -14.35 56.25 21.05
N ARG A 9 -15.26 55.24 21.02
CA ARG A 9 -16.65 55.11 21.57
C ARG A 9 -17.73 55.83 20.72
N ALA A 10 -19.02 55.45 20.69
CA ALA A 10 -19.81 54.22 20.99
C ALA A 10 -21.27 54.43 20.45
N PHE A 11 -22.21 53.48 20.44
CA PHE A 11 -23.20 53.15 21.50
C PHE A 11 -24.07 51.96 20.98
N LEU A 12 -24.27 50.84 21.71
CA LEU A 12 -25.44 50.46 22.56
C LEU A 12 -26.77 50.18 21.78
N GLN A 13 -27.71 49.32 22.21
CA GLN A 13 -27.97 48.53 23.45
C GLN A 13 -28.72 47.22 23.02
N TYR A 14 -28.87 46.09 23.73
CA TYR A 14 -28.83 45.65 25.15
C TYR A 14 -27.90 44.38 25.30
N LEU A 15 -27.60 43.72 26.44
CA LEU A 15 -28.17 43.55 27.80
C LEU A 15 -29.34 42.51 27.91
N LEU A 16 -29.51 41.67 28.95
CA LEU A 16 -28.69 41.38 30.16
C LEU A 16 -28.92 39.95 30.74
N VAL A 17 -27.83 39.16 30.84
CA VAL A 17 -27.23 38.41 31.99
C VAL A 17 -28.07 37.99 33.23
N ILE A 18 -27.79 36.78 33.78
CA ILE A 18 -27.27 36.42 35.16
C ILE A 18 -27.31 34.86 35.29
N GLN A 19 -26.21 34.09 35.41
CA GLN A 19 -25.23 33.90 36.51
C GLN A 19 -25.84 33.15 37.75
N LEU A 20 -25.17 32.27 38.51
CA LEU A 20 -23.72 32.03 38.78
C LEU A 20 -23.42 30.55 39.19
N GLU A 21 -22.15 30.24 39.48
CA GLU A 21 -21.58 28.98 40.04
C GLU A 21 -21.92 28.81 41.56
N ASP A 22 -21.49 27.82 42.38
CA ASP A 22 -20.25 27.03 42.43
C ASP A 22 -20.28 25.86 43.47
N LYS A 23 -19.32 24.93 43.35
CA LYS A 23 -18.70 24.01 44.35
C LYS A 23 -19.46 22.91 45.13
N THR A 24 -18.67 21.85 45.35
CA THR A 24 -18.87 20.63 46.17
C THR A 24 -18.20 20.84 47.57
N PRO A 25 -18.06 19.90 48.56
CA PRO A 25 -18.11 18.42 48.49
C PRO A 25 -18.57 17.60 49.74
N ARG A 26 -18.51 16.25 49.62
CA ARG A 26 -18.19 15.23 50.68
C ARG A 26 -18.93 15.27 52.06
N ARG A 27 -19.63 14.18 52.43
CA ARG A 27 -19.12 13.00 53.23
C ARG A 27 -20.23 12.07 53.79
N ARG A 28 -20.00 10.74 53.66
CA ARG A 28 -20.21 9.61 54.61
C ARG A 28 -21.50 9.42 55.44
N ALA A 29 -21.79 8.12 55.66
CA ALA A 29 -22.43 7.50 56.86
C ALA A 29 -23.97 7.66 57.02
N ARG A 30 -24.71 6.70 57.65
CA ARG A 30 -24.54 5.24 57.88
C ARG A 30 -25.84 4.65 58.50
N SER A 31 -26.08 3.35 58.30
CA SER A 31 -26.77 2.42 59.24
C SER A 31 -28.31 2.46 59.40
N ALA A 32 -28.83 1.36 59.98
CA ALA A 32 -30.20 1.03 60.43
C ALA A 32 -31.30 1.00 59.34
N LEU A 33 -32.02 -0.09 58.99
CA LEU A 33 -32.58 -1.28 59.68
C LEU A 33 -33.75 -1.05 60.67
N VAL A 34 -34.81 -1.87 60.49
CA VAL A 34 -35.69 -2.47 61.54
C VAL A 34 -36.71 -1.54 62.24
N GLN A 35 -37.99 -1.89 62.50
CA GLN A 35 -38.89 -2.99 62.05
C GLN A 35 -40.38 -2.66 62.34
N ILE A 36 -41.30 -3.24 61.54
CA ILE A 36 -42.63 -3.86 61.84
C ILE A 36 -43.65 -3.17 62.81
N LEU A 37 -44.94 -3.32 62.43
CA LEU A 37 -46.22 -3.28 63.19
C LEU A 37 -47.16 -2.10 62.84
N MET A 38 -48.48 -2.28 62.64
CA MET A 38 -49.30 -3.48 62.29
C MET A 38 -50.75 -3.05 61.95
N PHE A 39 -51.55 -4.00 61.43
CA PHE A 39 -53.03 -4.00 61.38
C PHE A 39 -53.82 -2.80 60.79
N ARG A 40 -54.51 -3.08 59.67
CA ARG A 40 -55.99 -3.03 59.70
C ARG A 40 -56.60 -4.15 58.85
N LYS A 41 -57.47 -4.98 59.45
CA LYS A 41 -58.15 -6.10 58.77
C LYS A 41 -59.28 -5.60 57.86
N ARG A 42 -59.54 -6.27 56.73
CA ARG A 42 -60.92 -6.65 56.32
C ARG A 42 -61.00 -7.80 55.30
N LYS A 43 -61.74 -8.83 55.73
CA LYS A 43 -62.47 -9.90 55.02
C LYS A 43 -61.97 -10.43 53.66
N THR A 44 -61.72 -11.74 53.67
CA THR A 44 -61.72 -12.69 52.55
C THR A 44 -62.98 -12.64 51.68
N TYR A 45 -62.80 -12.93 50.39
CA TYR A 45 -63.68 -13.78 49.59
C TYR A 45 -62.82 -14.81 48.85
N VAL A 46 -63.38 -15.99 48.57
CA VAL A 46 -62.67 -17.11 47.94
C VAL A 46 -62.99 -17.16 46.44
N GLY A 47 -61.95 -17.28 45.61
CA GLY A 47 -62.07 -17.48 44.17
C GLY A 47 -60.80 -18.10 43.62
N ALA A 48 -60.74 -19.43 43.56
CA ALA A 48 -59.58 -20.15 43.05
C ALA A 48 -59.61 -20.18 41.51
N VAL A 49 -58.61 -19.58 40.87
CA VAL A 49 -58.37 -19.70 39.43
C VAL A 49 -57.00 -20.33 39.22
N LEU A 50 -57.00 -21.58 38.75
CA LEU A 50 -55.80 -22.37 38.50
C LEU A 50 -55.15 -21.94 37.17
N VAL A 51 -54.32 -20.90 37.18
CA VAL A 51 -53.54 -20.50 36.00
C VAL A 51 -52.36 -21.46 35.83
N VAL A 52 -52.52 -22.44 34.95
CA VAL A 52 -51.45 -23.36 34.56
C VAL A 52 -50.38 -22.60 33.79
N THR A 53 -49.17 -22.52 34.35
CA THR A 53 -48.02 -21.90 33.71
C THR A 53 -47.50 -22.75 32.56
N PHE A 54 -48.02 -22.51 31.35
CA PHE A 54 -47.43 -23.07 30.13
C PHE A 54 -46.13 -22.32 29.79
N ALA A 55 -45.05 -22.76 30.41
CA ALA A 55 -43.70 -22.32 30.06
C ALA A 55 -43.34 -22.93 28.70
N ILE A 56 -43.80 -22.29 27.62
CA ILE A 56 -43.32 -22.59 26.27
C ILE A 56 -41.85 -22.16 26.23
N SER A 57 -40.96 -23.13 26.44
CA SER A 57 -39.56 -23.01 26.09
C SER A 57 -39.48 -22.88 24.58
N LEU A 58 -39.57 -21.64 24.09
CA LEU A 58 -38.98 -21.29 22.81
C LEU A 58 -37.48 -21.53 22.95
N GLY A 59 -37.08 -22.77 22.64
CA GLY A 59 -35.70 -23.11 22.39
C GLY A 59 -35.26 -22.25 21.22
N VAL A 60 -34.59 -21.13 21.54
CA VAL A 60 -33.67 -20.51 20.61
C VAL A 60 -32.58 -21.56 20.43
N SER A 61 -32.78 -22.41 19.41
CA SER A 61 -31.74 -23.24 18.86
C SER A 61 -30.69 -22.28 18.33
N ASP A 62 -29.73 -21.96 19.20
CA ASP A 62 -28.55 -21.22 18.84
C ASP A 62 -27.76 -22.14 17.91
N VAL A 63 -28.03 -22.03 16.61
CA VAL A 63 -27.28 -22.71 15.54
C VAL A 63 -25.98 -21.94 15.39
N GLY A 64 -25.19 -21.96 16.46
CA GLY A 64 -23.79 -21.63 16.47
C GLY A 64 -23.09 -22.62 15.55
N ALA A 65 -23.03 -22.27 14.27
CA ALA A 65 -22.29 -22.98 13.24
C ALA A 65 -20.79 -22.75 13.49
N ALA A 66 -20.30 -23.36 14.57
CA ALA A 66 -18.99 -23.11 15.14
C ALA A 66 -17.91 -23.23 14.07
N CYS A 67 -17.13 -22.16 13.93
CA CYS A 67 -16.05 -22.05 12.96
C CYS A 67 -15.10 -23.25 13.06
N VAL A 68 -15.25 -24.20 12.14
CA VAL A 68 -14.34 -25.35 12.05
C VAL A 68 -13.05 -24.85 11.41
N ALA A 69 -12.00 -24.78 12.23
CA ALA A 69 -10.65 -24.48 11.78
C ALA A 69 -10.10 -25.62 10.92
N GLU A 70 -9.88 -25.36 9.62
CA GLU A 70 -9.21 -26.31 8.74
C GLU A 70 -7.69 -26.21 8.97
N GLY A 71 -7.09 -27.29 9.48
CA GLY A 71 -5.64 -27.41 9.68
C GLY A 71 -5.18 -27.85 11.08
N GLU A 72 -5.95 -27.61 12.15
CA GLU A 72 -5.49 -27.89 13.53
C GLU A 72 -5.33 -29.39 13.86
N ALA A 73 -5.90 -30.29 13.04
CA ALA A 73 -6.06 -31.70 13.36
C ALA A 73 -5.11 -32.65 12.59
N THR A 74 -3.80 -32.38 12.59
CA THR A 74 -2.79 -33.41 12.27
C THR A 74 -1.78 -33.57 13.40
N LYS A 75 -1.31 -34.82 13.60
CA LYS A 75 -0.48 -35.18 14.76
C LYS A 75 0.98 -34.77 14.54
N ALA A 76 1.57 -34.25 15.61
CA ALA A 76 3.00 -34.31 15.98
C ALA A 76 4.06 -34.19 14.85
N GLU A 77 4.82 -33.09 14.94
CA GLU A 77 6.23 -32.93 14.56
C GLU A 77 6.63 -32.64 13.10
N GLU A 78 5.93 -33.07 12.04
CA GLU A 78 6.40 -32.84 10.65
C GLU A 78 5.61 -31.82 9.78
N VAL A 79 4.45 -31.34 10.22
CA VAL A 79 3.59 -30.43 9.41
C VAL A 79 3.85 -28.95 9.73
N GLY A 80 3.64 -28.08 8.73
CA GLY A 80 3.76 -26.62 8.85
C GLY A 80 2.73 -25.97 9.79
N LEU A 81 2.92 -24.69 10.09
CA LEU A 81 1.94 -23.89 10.83
C LEU A 81 0.79 -23.51 9.89
N VAL A 82 -0.17 -24.42 9.72
CA VAL A 82 -1.37 -24.25 8.89
C VAL A 82 -2.59 -23.94 9.76
N LEU A 83 -3.35 -22.91 9.40
CA LEU A 83 -4.66 -22.60 10.01
C LEU A 83 -5.50 -21.77 9.04
N HIS A 84 -6.60 -22.35 8.55
CA HIS A 84 -7.55 -21.71 7.65
C HIS A 84 -8.91 -21.52 8.35
N LEU A 85 -9.38 -20.27 8.42
CA LEU A 85 -10.66 -19.88 9.02
C LEU A 85 -11.63 -19.36 7.93
N PRO A 86 -12.63 -20.15 7.50
CA PRO A 86 -13.56 -19.81 6.43
C PRO A 86 -14.16 -18.39 6.52
N PRO A 87 -14.48 -17.71 5.41
CA PRO A 87 -14.97 -16.33 5.42
C PRO A 87 -16.30 -16.15 6.18
N THR A 88 -17.06 -17.23 6.39
CA THR A 88 -18.28 -17.28 7.18
C THR A 88 -18.08 -17.11 8.70
N CYS A 89 -16.87 -17.38 9.22
CA CYS A 89 -16.62 -17.31 10.66
C CYS A 89 -16.74 -15.89 11.21
N THR A 90 -17.43 -15.75 12.34
CA THR A 90 -17.68 -14.48 13.00
C THR A 90 -16.43 -13.89 13.64
N GLN A 91 -16.46 -12.60 13.97
CA GLN A 91 -15.33 -11.92 14.62
C GLN A 91 -14.90 -12.60 15.93
N ALA A 92 -15.87 -12.97 16.78
CA ALA A 92 -15.58 -13.61 18.07
C ALA A 92 -14.90 -14.98 17.93
N GLU A 93 -15.25 -15.74 16.88
CA GLU A 93 -14.61 -17.03 16.58
C GLU A 93 -13.19 -16.85 16.04
N ARG A 94 -12.93 -15.81 15.25
CA ARG A 94 -11.56 -15.46 14.79
C ARG A 94 -10.68 -14.96 15.93
N ASP A 95 -11.25 -14.21 16.88
CA ASP A 95 -10.54 -13.79 18.09
C ASP A 95 -10.21 -14.99 18.99
N ALA A 96 -11.08 -15.99 19.07
CA ALA A 96 -10.83 -17.24 19.80
C ALA A 96 -9.70 -18.10 19.16
N HIS A 97 -9.65 -18.18 17.82
CA HIS A 97 -8.59 -18.88 17.08
C HIS A 97 -7.37 -17.98 16.76
N SER A 98 -7.14 -16.92 17.54
CA SER A 98 -6.06 -15.98 17.27
C SER A 98 -4.67 -16.55 17.59
N LEU A 99 -3.69 -16.26 16.73
CA LEU A 99 -2.32 -16.74 16.86
C LEU A 99 -1.38 -15.62 17.32
N ARG A 100 -0.49 -15.91 18.27
CA ARG A 100 0.56 -14.96 18.66
C ARG A 100 1.67 -14.94 17.60
N GLY A 101 2.12 -13.75 17.17
CA GLY A 101 3.14 -13.58 16.13
C GLY A 101 4.47 -14.31 16.41
N GLU A 102 4.77 -14.57 17.68
CA GLU A 102 5.89 -15.42 18.11
C GLU A 102 5.82 -16.85 17.54
N ARG A 103 4.62 -17.46 17.44
CA ARG A 103 4.45 -18.82 16.89
C ARG A 103 4.86 -18.91 15.42
N ILE A 104 4.66 -17.82 14.67
CA ILE A 104 5.06 -17.73 13.25
C ILE A 104 6.58 -17.76 13.16
N VAL A 105 7.27 -16.93 13.94
CA VAL A 105 8.75 -16.90 13.97
C VAL A 105 9.32 -18.23 14.49
N ASP A 106 8.68 -18.87 15.47
CA ASP A 106 9.07 -20.20 15.96
C ASP A 106 8.94 -21.31 14.90
N ALA A 107 7.90 -21.27 14.07
CA ALA A 107 7.73 -22.20 12.95
C ALA A 107 8.81 -21.99 11.88
N LEU A 108 9.00 -20.74 11.44
CA LEU A 108 10.03 -20.39 10.43
C LEU A 108 11.45 -20.72 10.92
N ARG A 109 11.74 -20.54 12.22
CA ARG A 109 13.02 -20.91 12.85
C ARG A 109 13.29 -22.42 12.84
N LYS A 110 12.25 -23.25 12.88
CA LYS A 110 12.36 -24.71 12.68
C LYS A 110 12.46 -25.11 11.20
N GLY A 111 12.31 -24.14 10.29
CA GLY A 111 12.24 -24.39 8.85
C GLY A 111 10.88 -24.86 8.35
N HIS A 112 9.83 -24.77 9.17
CA HIS A 112 8.47 -25.14 8.80
C HIS A 112 7.82 -24.00 8.00
N SER A 113 6.97 -24.35 7.03
CA SER A 113 6.12 -23.38 6.34
C SER A 113 5.06 -22.78 7.28
N VAL A 114 4.57 -21.60 6.91
CA VAL A 114 3.44 -20.93 7.56
C VAL A 114 2.37 -20.69 6.49
N ASP A 115 1.15 -21.14 6.76
CA ASP A 115 0.00 -21.03 5.85
C ASP A 115 -1.27 -20.65 6.64
N LEU A 116 -1.47 -19.34 6.79
CA LEU A 116 -2.56 -18.75 7.57
C LEU A 116 -3.55 -18.05 6.65
N VAL A 117 -4.84 -18.37 6.77
CA VAL A 117 -5.91 -17.78 5.94
C VAL A 117 -7.09 -17.37 6.83
N GLY A 118 -7.51 -16.11 6.78
CA GLY A 118 -8.62 -15.58 7.59
C GLY A 118 -8.33 -15.43 9.09
N VAL A 119 -7.05 -15.49 9.50
CA VAL A 119 -6.59 -15.57 10.89
C VAL A 119 -6.34 -14.18 11.50
N ILE A 120 -6.53 -14.05 12.82
CA ILE A 120 -6.11 -12.87 13.58
C ILE A 120 -4.78 -13.16 14.26
N ILE A 121 -3.76 -12.34 13.97
CA ILE A 121 -2.41 -12.49 14.50
C ILE A 121 -2.13 -11.37 15.51
N GLN A 122 -1.91 -11.76 16.77
CA GLN A 122 -1.68 -10.86 17.90
C GLN A 122 -0.20 -10.69 18.23
N GLY A 123 0.23 -9.44 18.46
CA GLY A 123 1.61 -9.11 18.79
C GLY A 123 2.59 -9.26 17.61
N ASP A 124 3.82 -8.81 17.82
CA ASP A 124 4.79 -8.59 16.74
C ASP A 124 5.34 -9.90 16.12
N ILE A 125 5.58 -9.86 14.81
CA ILE A 125 6.37 -10.85 14.06
C ILE A 125 7.79 -10.27 13.93
N LEU A 126 8.70 -10.72 14.80
CA LEU A 126 10.06 -10.18 14.94
C LEU A 126 11.12 -11.15 14.39
N PHE A 127 11.58 -10.92 13.17
CA PHE A 127 12.55 -11.77 12.48
C PHE A 127 13.95 -11.77 13.12
N ASP A 128 14.24 -10.80 14.00
CA ASP A 128 15.48 -10.72 14.79
C ASP A 128 15.80 -12.02 15.56
N ARG A 129 14.73 -12.75 15.97
CA ARG A 129 14.79 -13.99 16.75
C ARG A 129 15.20 -15.22 15.94
N LEU A 130 15.34 -15.08 14.62
CA LEU A 130 15.96 -16.11 13.78
C LEU A 130 17.47 -16.16 14.03
N THR A 131 18.02 -17.37 14.00
CA THR A 131 19.44 -17.60 14.23
C THR A 131 20.28 -16.96 13.11
N PRO A 132 21.23 -16.07 13.42
CA PRO A 132 22.17 -15.56 12.43
C PRO A 132 23.13 -16.65 11.96
N GLN A 133 23.58 -16.53 10.71
CA GLN A 133 24.59 -17.39 10.09
C GLN A 133 25.63 -16.49 9.41
N ALA A 134 26.92 -16.74 9.63
CA ALA A 134 27.98 -15.95 9.01
C ALA A 134 27.96 -16.11 7.48
N ILE A 135 28.04 -15.01 6.74
CA ILE A 135 28.01 -15.04 5.27
C ILE A 135 29.39 -15.50 4.75
N PRO A 136 29.48 -16.59 3.96
CA PRO A 136 30.76 -17.05 3.42
C PRO A 136 31.36 -16.02 2.46
N GLN A 137 32.65 -15.69 2.62
CA GLN A 137 33.34 -14.68 1.81
C GLN A 137 33.33 -14.99 0.30
N SER A 138 33.21 -16.26 -0.09
CA SER A 138 33.04 -16.70 -1.48
C SER A 138 31.71 -16.26 -2.12
N SER A 139 30.70 -15.92 -1.32
CA SER A 139 29.39 -15.42 -1.77
C SER A 139 29.40 -13.91 -2.09
N MET A 140 30.52 -13.21 -1.90
CA MET A 140 30.68 -11.78 -2.27
C MET A 140 30.98 -11.56 -3.76
N THR A 141 30.67 -12.53 -4.61
CA THR A 141 31.02 -12.53 -6.03
C THR A 141 30.00 -11.75 -6.87
N SER A 142 30.38 -10.51 -7.21
CA SER A 142 29.87 -9.73 -8.34
C SER A 142 28.38 -9.31 -8.33
N GLU A 143 28.09 -8.17 -7.70
CA GLU A 143 27.19 -7.16 -8.28
C GLU A 143 27.63 -5.75 -7.86
N LEU A 144 27.28 -4.72 -8.64
CA LEU A 144 27.92 -3.40 -8.57
C LEU A 144 27.54 -2.60 -7.30
N PRO A 145 28.53 -1.98 -6.62
CA PRO A 145 28.32 -0.78 -5.83
C PRO A 145 28.75 0.46 -6.61
N SER A 146 27.79 1.23 -7.12
CA SER A 146 28.00 2.65 -7.38
C SER A 146 28.21 3.37 -6.04
N GLN A 147 29.45 3.82 -5.79
CA GLN A 147 29.88 4.74 -4.72
C GLN A 147 29.25 4.54 -3.33
N GLY A 148 29.98 3.84 -2.45
CA GLY A 148 29.77 3.89 -1.00
C GLY A 148 29.25 2.59 -0.38
N LYS A 149 30.06 1.97 0.48
CA LYS A 149 29.67 0.83 1.33
C LYS A 149 28.53 1.23 2.29
N PRO A 150 27.43 0.47 2.35
CA PRO A 150 26.75 0.20 3.60
C PRO A 150 27.48 -0.96 4.33
N ALA A 151 28.03 -0.71 5.51
CA ALA A 151 28.69 -1.74 6.31
C ALA A 151 27.66 -2.61 7.07
N ARG A 152 26.90 -3.44 6.34
CA ARG A 152 25.86 -4.34 6.89
C ARG A 152 25.70 -5.63 6.07
N SER A 153 26.56 -6.62 6.29
CA SER A 153 26.35 -8.01 5.84
C SER A 153 27.40 -8.98 6.43
N GLU A 154 27.56 -9.00 7.76
CA GLU A 154 28.40 -10.02 8.42
C GLU A 154 27.59 -11.31 8.67
N GLU A 155 26.30 -11.15 8.95
CA GLU A 155 25.36 -12.23 9.26
C GLU A 155 24.17 -12.22 8.30
N GLU A 156 23.63 -13.39 8.00
CA GLU A 156 22.32 -13.56 7.37
C GLU A 156 21.36 -14.32 8.29
N ARG A 157 20.10 -13.89 8.34
CA ARG A 157 18.98 -14.63 8.93
C ARG A 157 18.13 -15.19 7.80
N ARG A 158 17.90 -16.50 7.77
CA ARG A 158 17.15 -17.16 6.69
C ARG A 158 15.75 -17.59 7.12
N VAL A 159 14.80 -17.41 6.21
CA VAL A 159 13.43 -17.94 6.23
C VAL A 159 13.36 -18.97 5.09
N PRO A 160 13.62 -20.27 5.37
CA PRO A 160 13.84 -21.26 4.32
C PRO A 160 12.53 -21.75 3.65
N ALA A 161 11.41 -21.64 4.36
CA ALA A 161 10.09 -22.07 3.90
C ALA A 161 9.21 -20.87 3.51
N GLY A 162 8.09 -21.14 2.84
CA GLY A 162 7.10 -20.11 2.47
C GLY A 162 6.38 -19.51 3.69
N LEU A 163 6.10 -18.21 3.61
CA LEU A 163 5.34 -17.45 4.61
C LEU A 163 4.07 -16.90 3.95
N ARG A 164 2.95 -17.58 4.18
CA ARG A 164 1.61 -17.17 3.73
C ARG A 164 0.76 -16.72 4.91
N ILE A 165 0.25 -15.50 4.82
CA ILE A 165 -0.69 -14.86 5.74
C ILE A 165 -1.70 -14.11 4.87
N ARG A 166 -2.78 -14.77 4.47
CA ARG A 166 -3.78 -14.25 3.52
C ARG A 166 -5.10 -13.90 4.17
N ASP A 167 -5.77 -12.89 3.63
CA ASP A 167 -7.12 -12.49 4.03
C ASP A 167 -7.26 -12.32 5.57
N SER A 168 -6.15 -11.98 6.23
CA SER A 168 -5.89 -12.09 7.67
C SER A 168 -5.62 -10.72 8.30
N ILE A 169 -5.67 -10.60 9.63
CA ILE A 169 -5.45 -9.35 10.35
C ILE A 169 -4.24 -9.48 11.27
N VAL A 170 -3.14 -8.79 10.94
CA VAL A 170 -1.95 -8.67 11.79
C VAL A 170 -2.09 -7.42 12.68
N GLN A 171 -2.20 -7.64 13.99
CA GLN A 171 -2.42 -6.60 14.99
C GLN A 171 -1.13 -6.07 15.64
N GLY A 172 -0.01 -6.77 15.48
CA GLY A 172 1.32 -6.31 15.87
C GLY A 172 2.20 -5.99 14.67
N ALA A 173 3.40 -5.45 14.92
CA ALA A 173 4.32 -5.03 13.88
C ALA A 173 5.07 -6.21 13.24
N VAL A 174 5.44 -6.08 11.97
CA VAL A 174 6.21 -7.11 11.24
C VAL A 174 7.57 -6.53 10.90
N ARG A 175 8.61 -6.85 11.67
CA ARG A 175 9.89 -6.11 11.61
C ARG A 175 11.13 -6.99 11.64
N HIS A 176 12.14 -6.54 10.90
CA HIS A 176 13.54 -6.92 11.06
C HIS A 176 14.37 -5.70 11.45
N ARG A 177 14.84 -5.67 12.71
CA ARG A 177 15.51 -4.52 13.35
C ARG A 177 17.03 -4.72 13.46
N SER A 178 17.56 -5.83 12.94
CA SER A 178 18.99 -6.12 13.01
C SER A 178 19.82 -5.07 12.26
N VAL A 179 20.89 -4.59 12.90
CA VAL A 179 21.74 -3.50 12.39
C VAL A 179 23.00 -3.97 11.66
N SER A 180 23.23 -5.28 11.59
CA SER A 180 24.42 -5.92 10.98
C SER A 180 24.09 -6.98 9.93
N SER A 181 22.81 -7.32 9.77
CA SER A 181 22.36 -8.56 9.13
C SER A 181 21.31 -8.37 8.05
N THR A 182 21.33 -9.26 7.06
CA THR A 182 20.37 -9.36 5.95
C THR A 182 19.31 -10.42 6.28
N LEU A 183 18.04 -10.21 5.89
CA LEU A 183 16.97 -11.20 6.03
C LEU A 183 16.66 -11.87 4.69
N ARG A 184 16.98 -13.15 4.50
CA ARG A 184 16.71 -13.88 3.26
C ARG A 184 15.44 -14.72 3.37
N PHE A 185 14.45 -14.44 2.52
CA PHE A 185 13.31 -15.31 2.26
C PHE A 185 13.66 -16.23 1.08
N GLU A 186 13.81 -17.53 1.35
CA GLU A 186 14.11 -18.56 0.33
C GLU A 186 12.82 -19.14 -0.27
N GLY A 187 11.73 -19.16 0.52
CA GLY A 187 10.37 -19.41 0.06
C GLY A 187 9.62 -18.14 -0.37
N PRO A 188 8.40 -18.27 -0.94
CA PRO A 188 7.55 -17.13 -1.28
C PRO A 188 6.98 -16.44 -0.04
N VAL A 189 6.62 -15.16 -0.20
CA VAL A 189 5.90 -14.36 0.81
C VAL A 189 4.54 -13.97 0.23
N ASP A 190 3.46 -14.36 0.89
CA ASP A 190 2.10 -14.26 0.35
C ASP A 190 1.19 -13.60 1.40
N PHE A 191 0.97 -12.30 1.23
CA PHE A 191 0.17 -11.43 2.09
C PHE A 191 -1.14 -10.98 1.41
N GLN A 192 -1.62 -11.70 0.39
CA GLN A 192 -2.80 -11.34 -0.40
C GLN A 192 -4.02 -11.06 0.50
N GLY A 193 -4.68 -9.90 0.32
CA GLY A 193 -5.87 -9.50 1.07
C GLY A 193 -5.69 -9.17 2.55
N SER A 194 -4.47 -9.29 3.11
CA SER A 194 -4.24 -9.13 4.55
C SER A 194 -4.09 -7.68 5.02
N ARG A 195 -4.47 -7.43 6.27
CA ARG A 195 -4.48 -6.11 6.91
C ARG A 195 -3.44 -6.03 8.02
N PHE A 196 -2.51 -5.10 7.92
CA PHE A 196 -1.47 -4.81 8.91
C PHE A 196 -1.83 -3.51 9.65
N LYS A 197 -2.22 -3.64 10.92
CA LYS A 197 -2.61 -2.50 11.77
C LYS A 197 -1.42 -1.71 12.32
N GLU A 198 -0.27 -2.36 12.38
CA GLU A 198 1.00 -1.81 12.83
C GLU A 198 2.04 -1.86 11.70
N GLY A 199 3.14 -1.14 11.88
CA GLY A 199 4.17 -0.97 10.86
C GLY A 199 4.83 -2.27 10.39
N VAL A 200 5.09 -2.33 9.09
CA VAL A 200 5.84 -3.40 8.43
C VAL A 200 7.19 -2.85 7.96
N ASP A 201 8.29 -3.38 8.48
CA ASP A 201 9.65 -3.04 8.08
C ASP A 201 10.43 -4.31 7.73
N LEU A 202 10.52 -4.57 6.43
CA LEU A 202 11.31 -5.63 5.82
C LEU A 202 12.47 -5.04 5.00
N SER A 203 12.96 -3.85 5.38
CA SER A 203 14.20 -3.29 4.85
C SER A 203 15.37 -4.26 5.02
N TRP A 204 16.34 -4.20 4.10
CA TRP A 204 17.48 -5.14 4.04
C TRP A 204 17.09 -6.62 3.89
N SER A 205 15.93 -6.90 3.27
CA SER A 205 15.50 -8.26 2.95
C SER A 205 15.82 -8.67 1.50
N VAL A 206 16.13 -9.95 1.29
CA VAL A 206 16.29 -10.57 -0.03
C VAL A 206 15.16 -11.58 -0.25
N PHE A 207 14.38 -11.40 -1.31
CA PHE A 207 13.24 -12.24 -1.67
C PHE A 207 13.59 -13.10 -2.89
N GLN A 208 13.90 -14.39 -2.65
CA GLN A 208 14.34 -15.34 -3.69
C GLN A 208 13.18 -15.87 -4.56
N LYS A 209 11.94 -15.61 -4.14
CA LYS A 209 10.68 -16.05 -4.75
C LYS A 209 9.68 -14.90 -4.75
N ALA A 210 8.51 -15.13 -5.32
CA ALA A 210 7.47 -14.12 -5.43
C ALA A 210 7.07 -13.54 -4.06
N VAL A 211 6.81 -12.24 -4.05
CA VAL A 211 6.16 -11.51 -2.96
C VAL A 211 4.81 -11.04 -3.48
N ASP A 212 3.70 -11.49 -2.89
CA ASP A 212 2.36 -11.03 -3.28
C ASP A 212 1.70 -10.26 -2.13
N LEU A 213 1.40 -8.99 -2.38
CA LEU A 213 0.72 -8.04 -1.49
C LEU A 213 -0.65 -7.64 -2.03
N SER A 214 -1.17 -8.32 -3.08
CA SER A 214 -2.35 -7.87 -3.83
C SER A 214 -3.57 -7.73 -2.91
N GLY A 215 -4.25 -6.57 -2.97
CA GLY A 215 -5.39 -6.23 -2.10
C GLY A 215 -5.07 -6.10 -0.60
N ALA A 216 -3.79 -6.20 -0.18
CA ALA A 216 -3.40 -5.99 1.21
C ALA A 216 -3.58 -4.53 1.65
N VAL A 217 -3.70 -4.30 2.95
CA VAL A 217 -3.87 -2.97 3.55
C VAL A 217 -2.85 -2.75 4.66
N PHE A 218 -1.96 -1.79 4.47
CA PHE A 218 -1.00 -1.34 5.48
C PHE A 218 -1.52 -0.05 6.11
N GLU A 219 -1.90 -0.07 7.39
CA GLU A 219 -2.50 1.09 8.07
C GLU A 219 -1.45 2.10 8.56
N LYS A 220 -0.17 1.71 8.61
CA LYS A 220 0.97 2.54 9.01
C LYS A 220 2.11 2.48 7.98
N GLU A 221 3.37 2.44 8.42
CA GLU A 221 4.53 2.34 7.53
C GLU A 221 4.66 0.96 6.85
N ALA A 222 5.11 0.96 5.59
CA ALA A 222 5.47 -0.23 4.82
C ALA A 222 6.84 -0.01 4.15
N HIS A 223 7.91 -0.44 4.84
CA HIS A 223 9.30 -0.16 4.45
C HIS A 223 10.01 -1.43 3.95
N PHE A 224 10.65 -1.30 2.80
CA PHE A 224 11.40 -2.33 2.09
C PHE A 224 12.74 -1.74 1.59
N VAL A 225 13.34 -0.82 2.35
CA VAL A 225 14.52 -0.04 1.97
C VAL A 225 15.71 -0.97 1.73
N GLN A 226 16.39 -0.79 0.60
CA GLN A 226 17.48 -1.66 0.12
C GLN A 226 17.09 -3.13 -0.05
N GLY A 227 15.79 -3.42 -0.20
CA GLY A 227 15.27 -4.75 -0.51
C GLY A 227 15.73 -5.25 -1.87
N GLN A 228 15.94 -6.57 -1.98
CA GLN A 228 16.39 -7.24 -3.20
C GLN A 228 15.32 -8.25 -3.65
N PHE A 229 14.51 -7.86 -4.64
CA PHE A 229 13.43 -8.67 -5.17
C PHE A 229 13.93 -9.47 -6.38
N VAL A 230 14.38 -10.70 -6.11
CA VAL A 230 14.85 -11.65 -7.14
C VAL A 230 13.66 -12.38 -7.78
N GLY A 231 12.66 -12.73 -6.97
CA GLY A 231 11.33 -13.04 -7.46
C GLY A 231 10.51 -11.77 -7.75
N PRO A 232 9.36 -11.89 -8.44
CA PRO A 232 8.50 -10.75 -8.75
C PRO A 232 7.78 -10.22 -7.51
N LEU A 233 7.47 -8.91 -7.50
CA LEU A 233 6.62 -8.26 -6.51
C LEU A 233 5.25 -7.95 -7.14
N ALA A 234 4.18 -8.55 -6.62
CA ALA A 234 2.81 -8.13 -6.90
C ALA A 234 2.29 -7.27 -5.74
N CYS A 235 1.68 -6.14 -6.09
CA CYS A 235 1.07 -5.16 -5.20
C CYS A 235 -0.17 -4.53 -5.87
N ARG A 236 -0.90 -5.33 -6.65
CA ARG A 236 -2.14 -4.91 -7.33
C ARG A 236 -3.20 -4.54 -6.31
N GLU A 237 -3.82 -3.38 -6.49
CA GLU A 237 -4.91 -2.89 -5.62
C GLU A 237 -4.53 -2.82 -4.12
N THR A 238 -3.24 -2.90 -3.79
CA THR A 238 -2.72 -2.78 -2.42
C THR A 238 -2.92 -1.35 -1.92
N ARG A 239 -3.42 -1.19 -0.69
CA ARG A 239 -3.53 0.10 -0.02
C ARG A 239 -2.39 0.29 0.97
N PHE A 240 -1.52 1.23 0.68
CA PHE A 240 -0.41 1.66 1.49
C PHE A 240 -0.75 2.91 2.31
N GLY A 241 -0.34 2.90 3.58
CA GLY A 241 -0.63 3.95 4.56
C GLY A 241 0.27 5.20 4.45
N PRO A 242 0.51 5.91 5.58
CA PRO A 242 1.19 7.21 5.60
C PRO A 242 2.63 7.26 5.05
N SER A 243 3.32 6.11 4.95
CA SER A 243 4.70 6.05 4.41
C SER A 243 4.98 4.70 3.76
N THR A 244 5.50 4.71 2.53
CA THR A 244 6.00 3.51 1.84
C THR A 244 7.34 3.80 1.19
N ARG A 245 8.31 2.91 1.38
CA ARG A 245 9.71 3.19 1.04
C ARG A 245 10.42 1.98 0.45
N PHE A 246 10.86 2.13 -0.80
CA PHE A 246 11.71 1.20 -1.56
C PHE A 246 13.06 1.85 -1.93
N HIS A 247 13.50 2.85 -1.15
CA HIS A 247 14.75 3.57 -1.40
C HIS A 247 15.94 2.60 -1.56
N ARG A 248 16.72 2.76 -2.66
CA ARG A 248 17.87 1.92 -3.04
C ARG A 248 17.58 0.43 -3.17
N SER A 249 16.32 0.05 -3.42
CA SER A 249 15.91 -1.34 -3.65
C SER A 249 16.09 -1.76 -5.12
N ALA A 250 16.31 -3.06 -5.35
CA ALA A 250 16.50 -3.63 -6.68
C ALA A 250 15.44 -4.68 -7.01
N PHE A 251 14.84 -4.57 -8.18
CA PHE A 251 13.82 -5.46 -8.73
C PHE A 251 14.39 -6.21 -9.93
N ARG A 252 14.84 -7.45 -9.70
CA ARG A 252 15.31 -8.38 -10.74
C ARG A 252 14.19 -9.28 -11.25
N GLY A 253 13.18 -9.52 -10.41
CA GLY A 253 11.84 -9.87 -10.86
C GLY A 253 11.04 -8.63 -11.28
N SER A 254 9.93 -8.82 -11.99
CA SER A 254 9.01 -7.72 -12.34
C SER A 254 8.28 -7.19 -11.11
N MET A 255 7.79 -5.95 -11.20
CA MET A 255 6.97 -5.31 -10.18
C MET A 255 5.61 -4.90 -10.79
N ASP A 256 4.51 -5.27 -10.15
CA ASP A 256 3.15 -4.96 -10.59
C ASP A 256 2.32 -4.38 -9.43
N CYS A 257 2.26 -3.06 -9.37
CA CYS A 257 1.45 -2.24 -8.46
C CYS A 257 0.22 -1.65 -9.17
N THR A 258 -0.35 -2.37 -10.16
CA THR A 258 -1.52 -1.92 -10.92
C THR A 258 -2.70 -1.63 -9.98
N GLY A 259 -3.24 -0.41 -10.03
CA GLY A 259 -4.34 0.03 -9.15
C GLY A 259 -3.95 0.26 -7.67
N ALA A 260 -2.66 0.21 -7.31
CA ALA A 260 -2.21 0.45 -5.94
C ALA A 260 -2.55 1.87 -5.45
N LEU A 261 -2.88 2.00 -4.17
CA LEU A 261 -3.21 3.27 -3.51
C LEU A 261 -2.13 3.60 -2.48
N PHE A 262 -1.32 4.62 -2.74
CA PHE A 262 -0.36 5.17 -1.80
C PHE A 262 -0.97 6.41 -1.15
N ASP A 263 -1.67 6.24 -0.02
CA ASP A 263 -2.36 7.35 0.64
C ASP A 263 -1.38 8.39 1.21
N GLY A 264 -0.19 7.95 1.61
CA GLY A 264 0.87 8.77 2.17
C GLY A 264 2.01 9.12 1.21
N MET A 265 3.21 9.33 1.78
CA MET A 265 4.44 9.56 1.01
C MET A 265 4.97 8.23 0.44
N ALA A 266 5.33 8.23 -0.84
CA ALA A 266 5.90 7.05 -1.52
C ALA A 266 7.31 7.34 -2.05
N GLU A 267 8.31 6.59 -1.57
CA GLU A 267 9.72 6.77 -1.96
C GLU A 267 10.23 5.57 -2.76
N PHE A 268 10.49 5.81 -4.05
CA PHE A 268 11.15 4.91 -4.99
C PHE A 268 12.49 5.51 -5.46
N LEU A 269 13.19 6.21 -4.55
CA LEU A 269 14.45 6.91 -4.78
C LEU A 269 15.61 5.92 -4.99
N GLU A 270 16.47 6.14 -5.99
CA GLU A 270 17.61 5.27 -6.35
C GLU A 270 17.24 3.78 -6.57
N VAL A 271 16.01 3.50 -6.99
CA VAL A 271 15.53 2.15 -7.32
C VAL A 271 16.16 1.66 -8.63
N THR A 272 16.49 0.37 -8.71
CA THR A 272 16.85 -0.28 -9.98
C THR A 272 15.79 -1.30 -10.39
N GLY A 273 15.19 -1.12 -11.57
CA GLY A 273 14.26 -2.09 -12.17
C GLY A 273 14.89 -2.79 -13.38
N GLU A 274 15.16 -4.09 -13.28
CA GLU A 274 15.74 -4.88 -14.37
C GLU A 274 14.68 -5.52 -15.28
N GLN A 275 13.49 -5.76 -14.73
CA GLN A 275 12.29 -6.28 -15.40
C GLN A 275 11.18 -5.22 -15.39
N PRO A 276 10.05 -5.43 -16.09
CA PRO A 276 8.98 -4.44 -16.15
C PRO A 276 8.46 -4.00 -14.78
N VAL A 277 8.19 -2.70 -14.65
CA VAL A 277 7.65 -2.06 -13.44
C VAL A 277 6.34 -1.36 -13.80
N GLU A 278 5.22 -1.87 -13.30
CA GLU A 278 3.88 -1.41 -13.66
C GLU A 278 3.22 -0.70 -12.47
N PHE A 279 2.87 0.58 -12.66
CA PHE A 279 2.09 1.41 -11.74
C PHE A 279 0.78 1.88 -12.41
N GLU A 280 0.27 1.12 -13.37
CA GLU A 280 -0.91 1.52 -14.16
C GLU A 280 -2.16 1.68 -13.28
N ARG A 281 -2.94 2.73 -13.52
CA ARG A 281 -4.13 3.11 -12.72
C ARG A 281 -3.87 3.31 -11.21
N SER A 282 -2.61 3.38 -10.77
CA SER A 282 -2.26 3.62 -9.37
C SER A 282 -2.50 5.07 -8.95
N ARG A 283 -2.55 5.32 -7.64
CA ARG A 283 -2.69 6.67 -7.07
C ARG A 283 -1.63 6.98 -6.04
N PHE A 284 -0.95 8.11 -6.21
CA PHE A 284 -0.10 8.74 -5.21
C PHE A 284 -0.86 9.89 -4.56
N GLY A 285 -1.16 9.77 -3.27
CA GLY A 285 -2.00 10.68 -2.48
C GLY A 285 -1.24 11.89 -1.94
N LEU A 286 0.00 11.68 -1.48
CA LEU A 286 0.96 12.74 -1.19
C LEU A 286 2.10 12.73 -2.23
N GLY A 287 3.21 13.40 -1.93
CA GLY A 287 4.36 13.47 -2.83
C GLY A 287 5.02 12.11 -3.06
N THR A 288 5.60 11.93 -4.25
CA THR A 288 6.30 10.69 -4.63
C THR A 288 7.60 10.98 -5.36
N GLY A 289 8.61 10.13 -5.15
CA GLY A 289 9.96 10.34 -5.67
C GLY A 289 10.55 9.10 -6.29
N PHE A 290 10.95 9.21 -7.57
CA PHE A 290 11.67 8.21 -8.36
C PHE A 290 13.10 8.68 -8.71
N SER A 291 13.58 9.74 -8.05
CA SER A 291 14.81 10.43 -8.38
C SER A 291 16.04 9.52 -8.24
N GLY A 292 16.98 9.62 -9.18
CA GLY A 292 18.19 8.79 -9.25
C GLY A 292 17.95 7.32 -9.63
N SER A 293 16.72 6.90 -9.92
CA SER A 293 16.38 5.50 -10.25
C SER A 293 16.74 5.12 -11.68
N HIS A 294 17.00 3.82 -11.92
CA HIS A 294 17.35 3.27 -13.22
C HIS A 294 16.40 2.13 -13.62
N PHE A 295 15.53 2.40 -14.60
CA PHE A 295 14.63 1.41 -15.20
C PHE A 295 15.27 0.87 -16.48
N LYS A 296 15.83 -0.34 -16.40
CA LYS A 296 16.51 -1.03 -17.51
C LYS A 296 15.52 -1.58 -18.54
N SER A 297 14.37 -2.07 -18.04
CA SER A 297 13.21 -2.50 -18.82
C SER A 297 12.13 -1.41 -18.83
N ARG A 298 10.95 -1.73 -19.37
CA ARG A 298 9.77 -0.86 -19.42
C ARG A 298 9.34 -0.42 -18.01
N ILE A 299 8.88 0.82 -17.89
CA ILE A 299 8.08 1.28 -16.75
C ILE A 299 6.80 1.96 -17.25
N SER A 300 5.67 1.67 -16.60
CA SER A 300 4.37 2.28 -16.93
C SER A 300 3.72 2.95 -15.73
N PHE A 301 3.21 4.14 -15.99
CA PHE A 301 2.35 4.97 -15.15
C PHE A 301 1.03 5.28 -15.87
N ARG A 302 0.62 4.49 -16.88
CA ARG A 302 -0.63 4.71 -17.63
C ARG A 302 -1.81 4.89 -16.69
N ASP A 303 -2.63 5.91 -16.95
CA ASP A 303 -3.78 6.31 -16.13
C ASP A 303 -3.49 6.55 -14.63
N ALA A 304 -2.22 6.67 -14.21
CA ALA A 304 -1.86 6.89 -12.81
C ALA A 304 -2.10 8.35 -12.38
N ILE A 305 -2.49 8.55 -11.12
CA ILE A 305 -2.85 9.86 -10.57
C ILE A 305 -1.83 10.29 -9.52
N PHE A 306 -1.11 11.38 -9.81
CA PHE A 306 -0.15 12.01 -8.93
C PHE A 306 -0.79 13.25 -8.29
N SER A 307 -1.24 13.13 -7.04
CA SER A 307 -2.05 14.17 -6.37
C SER A 307 -1.23 15.38 -5.88
N ARG A 308 0.10 15.30 -5.89
CA ARG A 308 1.08 16.23 -5.30
C ARG A 308 2.37 16.22 -6.12
N GLU A 309 3.44 16.79 -5.57
CA GLU A 309 4.76 16.90 -6.19
C GLU A 309 5.35 15.53 -6.55
N THR A 310 5.86 15.39 -7.77
CA THR A 310 6.48 14.16 -8.28
C THR A 310 7.88 14.43 -8.83
N PHE A 311 8.88 13.68 -8.34
CA PHE A 311 10.29 13.92 -8.66
C PHE A 311 10.93 12.75 -9.40
N PHE A 312 11.17 12.92 -10.71
CA PHE A 312 11.95 12.05 -11.59
C PHE A 312 13.37 12.61 -11.84
N THR A 313 13.87 13.47 -10.95
CA THR A 313 15.17 14.13 -11.09
C THR A 313 16.30 13.10 -11.20
N PHE A 314 17.15 13.20 -12.23
CA PHE A 314 18.20 12.21 -12.55
C PHE A 314 17.72 10.76 -12.83
N THR A 315 16.43 10.51 -13.05
CA THR A 315 15.93 9.16 -13.38
C THR A 315 16.37 8.74 -14.79
N ILE A 316 16.87 7.50 -14.94
CA ILE A 316 17.29 6.92 -16.22
C ILE A 316 16.26 5.87 -16.66
N PHE A 317 15.56 6.17 -17.75
CA PHE A 317 14.67 5.28 -18.47
C PHE A 317 15.43 4.68 -19.67
N THR A 318 15.92 3.45 -19.51
CA THR A 318 16.61 2.70 -20.57
C THR A 318 15.63 1.86 -21.41
N GLY A 319 14.54 1.37 -20.81
CA GLY A 319 13.38 0.87 -21.53
C GLY A 319 12.40 1.99 -21.89
N GLU A 320 11.24 1.62 -22.44
CA GLU A 320 10.12 2.54 -22.66
C GLU A 320 9.60 3.08 -21.32
N ALA A 321 9.30 4.38 -21.27
CA ALA A 321 8.67 5.00 -20.11
C ALA A 321 7.30 5.55 -20.54
N LEU A 322 6.25 5.03 -19.90
CA LEU A 322 4.87 5.13 -20.40
C LEU A 322 3.99 5.85 -19.38
N PHE A 323 3.20 6.80 -19.85
CA PHE A 323 2.51 7.84 -19.08
C PHE A 323 1.18 8.26 -19.70
N ALA A 324 0.76 7.68 -20.84
CA ALA A 324 -0.52 8.02 -21.46
C ALA A 324 -1.69 7.96 -20.46
N GLY A 325 -2.55 8.99 -20.46
CA GLY A 325 -3.68 9.10 -19.53
C GLY A 325 -3.32 9.47 -18.08
N SER A 326 -2.04 9.45 -17.70
CA SER A 326 -1.61 9.85 -16.35
C SER A 326 -1.86 11.33 -16.06
N GLN A 327 -2.06 11.66 -14.78
CA GLN A 327 -2.47 12.99 -14.35
C GLN A 327 -1.56 13.51 -13.23
N PHE A 328 -0.79 14.55 -13.52
CA PHE A 328 0.05 15.28 -12.58
C PHE A 328 -0.69 16.53 -12.09
N LEU A 329 -1.24 16.43 -10.87
CA LEU A 329 -2.02 17.49 -10.22
C LEU A 329 -1.13 18.44 -9.40
N GLY A 330 0.06 17.97 -8.99
CA GLY A 330 1.14 18.81 -8.48
C GLY A 330 2.23 19.06 -9.54
N SER A 331 3.34 19.69 -9.14
CA SER A 331 4.49 19.88 -10.04
C SER A 331 5.23 18.57 -10.31
N ALA A 332 5.51 18.28 -11.58
CA ALA A 332 6.34 17.16 -12.01
C ALA A 332 7.73 17.64 -12.44
N ASP A 333 8.80 17.14 -11.81
CA ASP A 333 10.18 17.46 -12.15
C ASP A 333 10.89 16.28 -12.81
N PHE A 334 11.32 16.46 -14.06
CA PHE A 334 12.14 15.53 -14.84
C PHE A 334 13.54 16.10 -15.11
N SER A 335 14.00 17.07 -14.31
CA SER A 335 15.32 17.70 -14.51
C SER A 335 16.45 16.65 -14.45
N HIS A 336 17.36 16.71 -15.42
CA HIS A 336 18.43 15.75 -15.67
C HIS A 336 17.99 14.29 -15.93
N ALA A 337 16.71 14.01 -16.13
CA ALA A 337 16.24 12.66 -16.50
C ALA A 337 16.73 12.26 -17.91
N GLU A 338 16.97 10.96 -18.12
CA GLU A 338 17.36 10.40 -19.42
C GLU A 338 16.32 9.40 -19.94
N PHE A 339 15.71 9.69 -21.08
CA PHE A 339 14.84 8.79 -21.82
C PHE A 339 15.59 8.28 -23.05
N ARG A 340 15.98 7.00 -23.02
CA ARG A 340 16.83 6.35 -24.05
C ARG A 340 16.03 5.55 -25.09
N GLN A 341 14.72 5.46 -24.90
CA GLN A 341 13.73 4.98 -25.87
C GLN A 341 12.68 6.08 -26.09
N GLN A 342 11.74 5.84 -26.99
CA GLN A 342 10.59 6.72 -27.15
C GLN A 342 9.71 6.67 -25.89
N ASP A 343 9.28 7.85 -25.44
CA ASP A 343 8.28 8.04 -24.39
C ASP A 343 6.97 8.58 -24.99
N ASP A 344 5.87 8.43 -24.26
CA ASP A 344 4.55 8.94 -24.61
C ASP A 344 4.11 10.11 -23.70
N LEU A 345 5.05 10.79 -23.01
CA LEU A 345 4.78 11.78 -21.95
C LEU A 345 3.95 12.98 -22.41
N ALA A 346 3.86 13.22 -23.72
CA ALA A 346 2.95 14.20 -24.33
C ALA A 346 1.45 13.79 -24.28
N GLN A 347 1.14 12.55 -23.87
CA GLN A 347 -0.19 12.02 -23.64
C GLN A 347 -0.58 12.03 -22.15
N ALA A 348 0.29 12.56 -21.27
CA ALA A 348 -0.01 12.82 -19.87
C ALA A 348 -0.61 14.22 -19.69
N ARG A 349 -1.49 14.38 -18.70
CA ARG A 349 -2.02 15.68 -18.26
C ARG A 349 -1.14 16.25 -17.17
N PHE A 350 -0.82 17.54 -17.29
CA PHE A 350 -0.11 18.32 -16.28
C PHE A 350 -0.92 19.58 -15.93
N ASP A 351 -1.30 19.74 -14.66
CA ASP A 351 -1.98 20.96 -14.19
C ASP A 351 -0.98 22.09 -13.86
N HIS A 352 0.30 21.75 -13.70
CA HIS A 352 1.43 22.68 -13.60
C HIS A 352 2.50 22.33 -14.66
N PRO A 353 3.14 23.31 -15.33
CA PRO A 353 4.15 23.02 -16.35
C PRO A 353 5.28 22.11 -15.83
N PRO A 354 5.54 20.96 -16.48
CA PRO A 354 6.60 20.04 -16.05
C PRO A 354 8.00 20.62 -16.31
N LEU A 355 8.92 20.36 -15.39
CA LEU A 355 10.31 20.81 -15.50
C LEU A 355 11.15 19.78 -16.25
N PHE A 356 11.86 20.23 -17.29
CA PHE A 356 12.75 19.40 -18.13
C PHE A 356 14.19 19.93 -18.16
N THR A 357 14.66 20.53 -17.06
CA THR A 357 15.98 21.20 -17.01
C THR A 357 17.09 20.19 -17.30
N GLN A 358 17.78 20.33 -18.44
CA GLN A 358 18.79 19.36 -18.92
C GLN A 358 18.28 17.91 -19.08
N ALA A 359 16.97 17.69 -19.21
CA ALA A 359 16.44 16.37 -19.53
C ALA A 359 16.85 15.95 -20.94
N LYS A 360 17.24 14.68 -21.11
CA LYS A 360 17.60 14.09 -22.41
C LYS A 360 16.47 13.20 -22.86
N ARG A 361 15.86 13.49 -24.01
CA ARG A 361 14.81 12.67 -24.64
C ARG A 361 15.17 12.43 -26.10
N LEU A 362 14.79 11.29 -26.65
CA LEU A 362 14.78 11.11 -28.10
C LEU A 362 13.80 12.13 -28.70
N ALA A 363 14.21 12.80 -29.77
CA ALA A 363 13.27 13.62 -30.53
C ALA A 363 12.18 12.71 -31.11
N PRO A 364 10.89 13.09 -31.05
CA PRO A 364 9.85 12.34 -31.74
C PRO A 364 10.18 12.31 -33.24
N PRO A 365 9.88 11.20 -33.95
CA PRO A 365 10.10 11.14 -35.39
C PRO A 365 9.33 12.29 -36.05
N GLN A 366 10.05 13.19 -36.72
CA GLN A 366 9.41 14.24 -37.49
C GLN A 366 8.54 13.58 -38.58
N PRO A 367 7.26 13.97 -38.73
CA PRO A 367 6.47 13.45 -39.83
C PRO A 367 7.13 13.86 -41.14
N ASP A 368 7.36 12.89 -42.03
CA ASP A 368 7.87 13.14 -43.38
C ASP A 368 7.09 14.31 -44.00
N GLY A 369 7.81 15.31 -44.52
CA GLY A 369 7.17 16.45 -45.16
C GLY A 369 6.24 15.96 -46.27
N PHE A 370 5.12 16.63 -46.50
CA PHE A 370 4.06 16.15 -47.41
C PHE A 370 4.59 15.58 -48.75
N LEU A 371 5.57 16.28 -49.36
CA LEU A 371 6.23 15.92 -50.62
C LEU A 371 7.25 14.76 -50.55
N GLN A 372 7.66 14.33 -49.36
CA GLN A 372 8.49 13.14 -49.13
C GLN A 372 7.62 11.88 -49.03
N THR A 373 6.36 12.00 -48.59
CA THR A 373 5.42 10.87 -48.57
C THR A 373 5.02 10.47 -50.01
N LYS A 374 4.91 9.17 -50.29
CA LYS A 374 4.42 8.66 -51.58
C LYS A 374 3.04 9.23 -51.92
N ASN A 375 2.15 9.35 -50.93
CA ASN A 375 0.79 9.86 -51.12
C ASN A 375 0.79 11.34 -51.51
N GLY A 376 1.60 12.19 -50.87
CA GLY A 376 1.73 13.59 -51.26
C GLY A 376 2.39 13.78 -52.64
N GLN A 377 3.31 12.89 -53.02
CA GLN A 377 3.85 12.84 -54.39
C GLN A 377 2.78 12.47 -55.43
N TYR A 378 1.91 11.49 -55.15
CA TYR A 378 0.77 11.17 -56.01
C TYR A 378 -0.24 12.33 -56.10
N VAL A 379 -0.55 13.01 -54.99
CA VAL A 379 -1.45 14.17 -54.99
C VAL A 379 -0.84 15.34 -55.78
N LEU A 380 0.45 15.64 -55.61
CA LEU A 380 1.13 16.69 -56.37
C LEU A 380 1.16 16.37 -57.87
N THR A 381 1.58 15.16 -58.25
CA THR A 381 1.68 14.76 -59.67
C THR A 381 0.32 14.71 -60.35
N PHE A 382 -0.72 14.20 -59.68
CA PHE A 382 -2.09 14.27 -60.18
C PHE A 382 -2.59 15.71 -60.33
N GLY A 383 -2.33 16.59 -59.35
CA GLY A 383 -2.67 18.01 -59.42
C GLY A 383 -1.99 18.73 -60.60
N LEU A 384 -0.70 18.45 -60.84
CA LEU A 384 0.05 18.98 -61.98
C LEU A 384 -0.49 18.47 -63.32
N LEU A 385 -0.87 17.20 -63.42
CA LEU A 385 -1.48 16.62 -64.63
C LEU A 385 -2.86 17.23 -64.91
N VAL A 386 -3.69 17.44 -63.89
CA VAL A 386 -4.99 18.13 -64.02
C VAL A 386 -4.79 19.59 -64.45
N ALA A 387 -3.83 20.31 -63.84
CA ALA A 387 -3.50 21.68 -64.24
C ALA A 387 -3.02 21.76 -65.69
N ALA A 388 -2.15 20.84 -66.13
CA ALA A 388 -1.68 20.76 -67.51
C ALA A 388 -2.84 20.46 -68.49
N ALA A 389 -3.73 19.51 -68.15
CA ALA A 389 -4.90 19.20 -68.97
C ALA A 389 -5.87 20.39 -69.10
N LEU A 390 -6.09 21.14 -68.01
CA LEU A 390 -6.90 22.36 -68.02
C LEU A 390 -6.26 23.47 -68.87
N LEU A 391 -4.93 23.66 -68.79
CA LEU A 391 -4.20 24.61 -69.63
C LEU A 391 -4.26 24.24 -71.12
N VAL A 392 -4.17 22.96 -71.46
CA VAL A 392 -4.35 22.48 -72.85
C VAL A 392 -5.79 22.72 -73.33
N ALA A 393 -6.80 22.38 -72.52
CA ALA A 393 -8.20 22.62 -72.86
C ALA A 393 -8.53 24.12 -73.02
N TYR A 394 -7.92 24.97 -72.20
CA TYR A 394 -8.02 26.44 -72.29
C TYR A 394 -7.33 26.97 -73.55
N ALA A 395 -6.13 26.51 -73.88
CA ALA A 395 -5.41 26.88 -75.10
C ALA A 395 -6.11 26.42 -76.38
N ILE A 396 -6.84 25.30 -76.35
CA ILE A 396 -7.69 24.84 -77.46
C ILE A 396 -8.92 25.75 -77.63
N ARG A 397 -9.49 26.29 -76.55
CA ARG A 397 -10.62 27.25 -76.59
C ARG A 397 -10.22 28.69 -76.93
N LEU A 398 -8.92 28.97 -77.09
CA LEU A 398 -8.37 30.26 -77.51
C LEU A 398 -8.02 30.31 -79.02
N LYS A 399 -8.40 29.27 -79.77
CA LYS A 399 -8.30 29.18 -81.23
C LYS A 399 -9.69 29.04 -81.85
#